data_AF-A0A292R4G4-F1
#
_entry.id   AF-A0A292R4G4-F1
#
_cell.length_a   1.000
_cell.length_b   1.000
_cell.length_c   1.000
_cell.angle_alpha   90.00
_cell.angle_beta   90.00
_cell.angle_gamma   90.00
#
_symmetry.space_group_name_H-M   'P 1'
#
loop_
_entity.id
_entity.type
_entity.pdbx_description
1 polymer ?
#
loop_
_entity_poly.entity_id
_entity_poly.type
_entity_poly.pdbx_seq_one_letter_code
_entity_poly.pdbx_strand_id
1 'polypeptide(L)'
;MAPLLKPLPCDTVSFGRTAENAEALRALMAYGIPDMYSGKNVIDPKILEKFYSKHVFSRAIKNVIKIIKPFEKSLHTIESEFFSVVKTMAKANPQYKLADVIRKIAPEHNKKLLEIQQPIFDELTEMSGEMPPQLKQEFDSMMSIIYKKLSHEPVALPFSAKEFQYKLQRIADEVAAKNNTSESCTLKRMLQIAKKLPEKTPQEENNAKNIKSKAKRNKKIKNDKSLIKKRADILTQIEIMAAETNLKNNQELTKLFAQTRSKIYSIPIVIPFNRKSFIYELQKITNKLEDTKLAHKMVQKAVSLPTSHDNLSAFVMKCVEYSSDKIGYNMVAGSAGSIDHLIPFVKNGKDNLQNYGISSAYYNSERAQRPMQQQLKKYPQTYENCQKQVDRLIELYNDGTFKKIGLPKHYITNFVRRMYNLSPEDNRLILNIDKLKQ
;
A
#
# COMPACT_ATOMS: atom_id res chain seq x y z
N MET A 1 -23.21 11.81 -16.20
CA MET A 1 -21.79 11.40 -16.12
C MET A 1 -21.40 11.37 -14.64
N ALA A 2 -21.13 10.19 -14.09
CA ALA A 2 -20.76 10.06 -12.67
C ALA A 2 -19.40 10.75 -12.41
N PRO A 3 -19.23 11.51 -11.32
CA PRO A 3 -17.92 12.07 -10.98
C PRO A 3 -16.96 10.91 -10.69
N LEU A 4 -15.87 10.82 -11.44
CA LEU A 4 -14.70 9.99 -11.11
C LEU A 4 -14.20 10.41 -9.72
N LEU A 5 -14.54 9.62 -8.70
CA LEU A 5 -14.05 9.81 -7.34
C LEU A 5 -12.51 9.76 -7.35
N LYS A 6 -11.89 10.73 -6.66
CA LYS A 6 -10.45 10.83 -6.49
C LYS A 6 -9.90 9.51 -5.90
N PRO A 7 -8.68 9.07 -6.30
CA PRO A 7 -8.03 7.93 -5.68
C PRO A 7 -7.97 8.12 -4.17
N LEU A 8 -8.21 7.03 -3.42
CA LEU A 8 -8.02 7.01 -1.98
C LEU A 8 -6.58 7.47 -1.66
N PRO A 9 -6.39 8.55 -0.90
CA PRO A 9 -5.06 8.98 -0.48
C PRO A 9 -4.49 7.94 0.49
N CYS A 10 -3.22 7.58 0.26
CA CYS A 10 -2.43 6.61 1.01
C CYS A 10 -2.82 5.13 0.80
N ASP A 11 -1.79 4.32 0.56
CA ASP A 11 -1.75 2.91 0.15
C ASP A 11 -1.97 2.58 -1.36
N THR A 12 -2.14 3.52 -2.29
CA THR A 12 -1.98 3.16 -3.71
C THR A 12 -0.50 2.96 -4.02
N VAL A 13 -0.08 1.74 -4.32
CA VAL A 13 1.10 1.54 -5.17
C VAL A 13 0.70 2.05 -6.54
N SER A 14 0.76 3.37 -6.75
CA SER A 14 0.68 3.92 -8.09
C SER A 14 2.06 3.72 -8.70
N PHE A 15 2.24 2.62 -9.40
CA PHE A 15 3.22 2.57 -10.48
C PHE A 15 2.70 3.49 -11.62
N GLY A 16 2.66 4.80 -11.34
CA GLY A 16 2.81 5.76 -12.41
C GLY A 16 4.15 5.48 -13.08
N ARG A 17 4.26 5.79 -14.37
CA ARG A 17 5.52 5.66 -15.11
C ARG A 17 6.63 6.23 -14.25
N THR A 18 7.66 5.41 -13.96
CA THR A 18 8.82 5.89 -13.22
C THR A 18 9.36 7.12 -13.94
N ALA A 19 9.82 8.13 -13.21
CA ALA A 19 10.49 9.28 -13.83
C ALA A 19 11.75 8.79 -14.57
N GLU A 20 11.60 8.38 -15.84
CA GLU A 20 12.62 7.63 -16.59
C GLU A 20 13.85 8.53 -16.78
N ASN A 21 13.61 9.82 -17.04
CA ASN A 21 14.63 10.85 -17.26
C ASN A 21 15.15 11.55 -15.99
N ALA A 22 15.14 10.88 -14.84
CA ALA A 22 15.51 11.47 -13.53
C ALA A 22 16.80 10.91 -12.92
N GLU A 23 17.65 10.21 -13.67
CA GLU A 23 18.85 9.54 -13.15
C GLU A 23 19.79 10.50 -12.40
N ALA A 24 20.11 11.65 -13.00
CA ALA A 24 20.96 12.67 -12.36
C ALA A 24 20.35 13.22 -11.06
N LEU A 25 19.03 13.32 -10.97
CA LEU A 25 18.34 13.73 -9.72
C LEU A 25 18.39 12.65 -8.65
N ARG A 26 18.23 11.38 -9.03
CA ARG A 26 18.37 10.25 -8.09
C ARG A 26 19.78 10.20 -7.49
N ALA A 27 20.81 10.56 -8.26
CA ALA A 27 22.18 10.62 -7.76
C ALA A 27 22.35 11.61 -6.59
N LEU A 28 21.56 12.69 -6.53
CA LEU A 28 21.61 13.65 -5.42
C LEU A 28 21.17 13.05 -4.08
N MET A 29 20.39 11.95 -4.07
CA MET A 29 19.91 11.34 -2.83
C MET A 29 21.07 10.83 -1.95
N ALA A 30 22.21 10.48 -2.55
CA ALA A 30 23.44 10.11 -1.85
C ALA A 30 24.10 11.29 -1.10
N TYR A 31 23.67 12.52 -1.37
CA TYR A 31 24.26 13.76 -0.85
C TYR A 31 23.39 14.46 0.20
N GLY A 32 22.37 13.77 0.73
CA GLY A 32 21.51 14.29 1.79
C GLY A 32 20.65 15.47 1.32
N ILE A 33 19.75 15.21 0.37
CA ILE A 33 18.74 16.18 -0.07
C ILE A 33 17.52 16.15 0.85
N PRO A 34 17.03 17.31 1.32
CA PRO A 34 15.74 17.43 2.00
C PRO A 34 14.57 17.09 1.08
N ASP A 35 13.56 16.40 1.59
CA ASP A 35 12.24 16.26 0.98
C ASP A 35 11.54 17.63 0.87
N MET A 36 11.05 18.00 -0.31
CA MET A 36 10.39 19.29 -0.53
C MET A 36 9.13 19.53 0.33
N TYR A 37 8.47 18.46 0.81
CA TYR A 37 7.26 18.57 1.62
C TYR A 37 7.54 18.54 3.13
N SER A 38 8.47 17.69 3.56
CA SER A 38 8.73 17.47 5.00
C SER A 38 10.01 18.13 5.52
N GLY A 39 10.93 18.52 4.65
CA GLY A 39 12.23 19.06 5.01
C GLY A 39 13.19 18.04 5.63
N LYS A 40 12.76 16.79 5.82
CA LYS A 40 13.62 15.69 6.29
C LYS A 40 14.50 15.23 5.15
N ASN A 41 15.76 14.93 5.43
CA ASN A 41 16.64 14.34 4.42
C ASN A 41 16.09 13.00 3.96
N VAL A 42 16.06 12.78 2.65
CA VAL A 42 15.66 11.50 2.08
C VAL A 42 16.79 10.48 2.21
N ILE A 43 16.44 9.22 2.38
CA ILE A 43 17.39 8.10 2.38
C ILE A 43 17.63 7.68 0.94
N ASP A 44 18.89 7.57 0.51
CA ASP A 44 19.23 7.01 -0.81
C ASP A 44 18.62 5.60 -0.99
N PRO A 45 17.76 5.37 -2.00
CA PRO A 45 17.19 4.07 -2.28
C PRO A 45 18.23 2.94 -2.39
N LYS A 46 19.45 3.23 -2.87
CA LYS A 46 20.55 2.25 -2.96
C LYS A 46 20.98 1.73 -1.59
N ILE A 47 20.80 2.51 -0.52
CA ILE A 47 21.07 2.06 0.85
C ILE A 47 20.02 1.03 1.27
N LEU A 48 18.75 1.25 0.93
CA LEU A 48 17.67 0.33 1.26
C LEU A 48 17.78 -1.00 0.50
N GLU A 49 18.16 -0.95 -0.79
CA GLU A 49 18.47 -2.13 -1.58
C GLU A 49 19.59 -2.97 -0.94
N LYS A 50 20.64 -2.31 -0.42
CA LYS A 50 21.72 -2.97 0.32
C LYS A 50 21.25 -3.55 1.65
N PHE A 51 20.36 -2.88 2.38
CA PHE A 51 19.80 -3.43 3.61
C PHE A 51 18.98 -4.69 3.35
N TYR A 52 18.17 -4.67 2.30
CA TYR A 52 17.34 -5.80 1.92
C TYR A 52 18.18 -6.99 1.43
N SER A 53 19.13 -6.76 0.52
CA SER A 53 19.99 -7.84 -0.03
C SER A 53 20.90 -8.48 1.01
N LYS A 54 21.31 -7.72 2.03
CA LYS A 54 22.14 -8.22 3.14
C LYS A 54 21.33 -8.73 4.35
N HIS A 55 20.01 -8.85 4.22
CA HIS A 55 19.11 -9.27 5.30
C HIS A 55 19.38 -8.54 6.61
N VAL A 56 19.63 -7.23 6.53
CA VAL A 56 20.00 -6.39 7.69
C VAL A 56 18.92 -6.43 8.76
N PHE A 57 17.67 -6.41 8.35
CA PHE A 57 16.51 -6.33 9.23
C PHE A 57 16.14 -7.67 9.86
N SER A 58 16.59 -8.79 9.29
CA SER A 58 16.51 -10.13 9.90
C SER A 58 17.50 -10.38 11.04
N ARG A 59 18.43 -9.44 11.29
CA ARG A 59 19.39 -9.51 12.41
C ARG A 59 18.71 -9.15 13.73
N ALA A 60 19.43 -9.41 14.84
CA ALA A 60 19.02 -8.95 16.17
C ALA A 60 18.80 -7.43 16.22
N ILE A 61 17.79 -6.96 16.95
CA ILE A 61 17.37 -5.56 17.00
C ILE A 61 18.48 -4.63 17.49
N LYS A 62 19.39 -5.08 18.36
CA LYS A 62 20.59 -4.29 18.73
C LYS A 62 21.42 -3.88 17.51
N ASN A 63 21.54 -4.77 16.52
CA ASN A 63 22.31 -4.53 15.29
C ASN A 63 21.51 -3.65 14.32
N VAL A 64 20.20 -3.89 14.20
CA VAL A 64 19.30 -3.07 13.39
C VAL A 64 19.34 -1.62 13.86
N ILE A 65 19.23 -1.37 15.17
CA ILE A 65 19.29 -0.03 15.76
C ILE A 65 20.60 0.66 15.38
N LYS A 66 21.75 0.00 15.53
CA LYS A 66 23.05 0.57 15.18
C LYS A 66 23.11 1.00 13.71
N ILE A 67 22.54 0.21 12.81
CA ILE A 67 22.55 0.47 11.37
C ILE A 67 21.57 1.57 10.98
N ILE A 68 20.40 1.65 11.62
CA ILE A 68 19.35 2.63 11.31
C ILE A 68 19.57 3.98 11.99
N LYS A 69 20.31 4.03 13.09
CA LYS A 69 20.58 5.27 13.86
C LYS A 69 20.98 6.50 13.01
N PRO A 70 21.83 6.40 11.97
CA PRO A 70 22.17 7.54 11.12
C PRO A 70 20.96 8.14 10.36
N PHE A 71 19.91 7.35 10.15
CA PHE A 71 18.72 7.72 9.39
C PHE A 71 17.52 8.06 10.27
N GLU A 72 17.67 8.03 11.60
CA GLU A 72 16.56 8.22 12.55
C GLU A 72 15.80 9.53 12.31
N LYS A 73 16.51 10.63 12.04
CA LYS A 73 15.90 11.95 11.74
C LYS A 73 15.15 11.99 10.39
N SER A 74 15.39 11.02 9.53
CA SER A 74 14.71 10.88 8.23
C SER A 74 13.37 10.17 8.34
N LEU A 75 13.17 9.38 9.41
CA LEU A 75 11.96 8.59 9.61
C LEU A 75 10.73 9.48 9.78
N HIS A 76 9.62 9.07 9.16
CA HIS A 76 8.31 9.69 9.38
C HIS A 76 7.72 9.29 10.73
N THR A 77 6.59 9.92 11.10
CA THR A 77 6.06 9.90 12.47
C THR A 77 5.91 8.49 13.02
N ILE A 78 5.16 7.63 12.32
CA ILE A 78 4.86 6.27 12.79
C ILE A 78 6.09 5.37 12.78
N GLU A 79 6.94 5.51 11.76
CA GLU A 79 8.20 4.78 11.65
C GLU A 79 9.16 5.15 12.79
N SER A 80 9.22 6.43 13.16
CA SER A 80 10.02 6.94 14.28
C SER A 80 9.48 6.48 15.64
N GLU A 81 8.16 6.47 15.82
CA GLU A 81 7.51 5.90 17.01
C GLU A 81 7.82 4.41 17.15
N PHE A 82 7.66 3.64 16.07
CA PHE A 82 7.98 2.22 16.07
C PHE A 82 9.47 1.98 16.34
N PHE A 83 10.37 2.76 15.73
CA PHE A 83 11.80 2.66 16.00
C PHE A 83 12.12 2.95 17.48
N SER A 84 11.38 3.85 18.11
CA SER A 84 11.49 4.12 19.56
C SER A 84 11.04 2.94 20.41
N VAL A 85 9.95 2.26 20.03
CA VAL A 85 9.53 0.99 20.66
C VAL A 85 10.64 -0.06 20.53
N VAL A 86 11.24 -0.21 19.34
CA VAL A 86 12.35 -1.15 19.10
C VAL A 86 13.55 -0.82 19.98
N LYS A 87 13.95 0.46 20.09
CA LYS A 87 15.03 0.90 20.98
C LYS A 87 14.76 0.57 22.45
N THR A 88 13.53 0.79 22.92
CA THR A 88 13.14 0.46 24.30
C THR A 88 13.19 -1.04 24.54
N MET A 89 12.63 -1.84 23.62
CA MET A 89 12.62 -3.30 23.73
C MET A 89 14.03 -3.89 23.72
N ALA A 90 14.95 -3.32 22.93
CA ALA A 90 16.34 -3.76 22.84
C ALA A 90 17.13 -3.59 24.14
N LYS A 91 16.70 -2.73 25.07
CA LYS A 91 17.34 -2.60 26.40
C LYS A 91 17.21 -3.89 27.21
N ALA A 92 16.05 -4.54 27.15
CA ALA A 92 15.77 -5.78 27.87
C ALA A 92 16.01 -7.04 27.02
N ASN A 93 15.75 -6.96 25.71
CA ASN A 93 15.78 -8.10 24.80
C ASN A 93 16.62 -7.81 23.54
N PRO A 94 17.91 -7.51 23.67
CA PRO A 94 18.75 -7.06 22.54
C PRO A 94 18.87 -8.06 21.39
N GLN A 95 18.63 -9.35 21.66
CA GLN A 95 18.69 -10.48 20.73
C GLN A 95 17.40 -10.72 19.93
N TYR A 96 16.28 -10.08 20.30
CA TYR A 96 15.03 -10.19 19.55
C TYR A 96 15.23 -9.77 18.09
N LYS A 97 14.40 -10.27 17.19
CA LYS A 97 14.23 -9.75 15.84
C LYS A 97 13.03 -8.81 15.78
N LEU A 98 12.90 -8.02 14.72
CA LEU A 98 11.76 -7.10 14.54
C LEU A 98 10.40 -7.83 14.61
N ALA A 99 10.31 -9.03 14.06
CA ALA A 99 9.09 -9.85 14.14
C ALA A 99 8.75 -10.29 15.57
N ASP A 100 9.73 -10.44 16.46
CA ASP A 100 9.49 -10.76 17.87
C ASP A 100 8.94 -9.52 18.60
N VAL A 101 9.50 -8.33 18.30
CA VAL A 101 8.99 -7.06 18.82
C VAL A 101 7.51 -6.86 18.43
N ILE A 102 7.18 -7.01 17.15
CA ILE A 102 5.79 -6.90 16.66
C ILE A 102 4.88 -7.89 17.38
N ARG A 103 5.24 -9.18 17.44
CA ARG A 103 4.42 -10.20 18.11
C ARG A 103 4.23 -9.91 19.60
N LYS A 104 5.25 -9.36 20.27
CA LYS A 104 5.17 -9.00 21.69
C LYS A 104 4.18 -7.87 21.97
N ILE A 105 4.14 -6.85 21.10
CA ILE A 105 3.29 -5.66 21.31
C ILE A 105 1.91 -5.78 20.62
N ALA A 106 1.74 -6.73 19.71
CA ALA A 106 0.51 -6.89 18.93
C ALA A 106 -0.78 -7.01 19.77
N PRO A 107 -0.85 -7.75 20.88
CA PRO A 107 -2.08 -7.87 21.66
C PRO A 107 -2.59 -6.52 22.18
N GLU A 108 -1.70 -5.69 22.72
CA GLU A 108 -2.03 -4.36 23.23
C GLU A 108 -2.45 -3.41 22.09
N HIS A 109 -1.69 -3.42 20.99
CA HIS A 109 -2.01 -2.58 19.83
C HIS A 109 -3.29 -3.03 19.11
N ASN A 110 -3.63 -4.31 19.11
CA ASN A 110 -4.91 -4.79 18.59
C ASN A 110 -6.07 -4.17 19.39
N LYS A 111 -6.00 -4.19 20.72
CA LYS A 111 -7.02 -3.56 21.59
C LYS A 111 -7.16 -2.07 21.29
N LYS A 112 -6.05 -1.32 21.27
CA LYS A 112 -6.05 0.12 20.95
C LYS A 112 -6.61 0.41 19.56
N LEU A 113 -6.29 -0.43 18.57
CA LEU A 113 -6.79 -0.25 17.21
C LEU A 113 -8.30 -0.46 17.15
N LEU A 114 -8.82 -1.48 17.83
CA LEU A 114 -10.26 -1.74 17.92
C LEU A 114 -11.00 -0.57 18.59
N GLU A 115 -10.46 -0.02 19.67
CA GLU A 115 -11.03 1.15 20.36
C GLU A 115 -11.17 2.37 19.42
N ILE A 116 -10.22 2.59 18.51
CA ILE A 116 -10.26 3.68 17.52
C ILE A 116 -11.21 3.36 16.36
N GLN A 117 -11.31 2.09 15.97
CA GLN A 117 -12.12 1.68 14.83
C GLN A 117 -13.61 1.53 15.16
N GLN A 118 -13.94 1.14 16.39
CA GLN A 118 -15.31 0.83 16.79
C GLN A 118 -16.29 2.00 16.56
N PRO A 119 -15.99 3.25 16.97
CA PRO A 119 -16.91 4.38 16.72
C PRO A 119 -17.19 4.60 15.23
N ILE A 120 -16.19 4.36 14.36
CA ILE A 120 -16.36 4.50 12.90
C ILE A 120 -17.33 3.44 12.37
N PHE A 121 -17.22 2.19 12.86
CA PHE A 121 -18.14 1.12 12.47
C PHE A 121 -19.55 1.33 13.03
N ASP A 122 -19.68 1.87 14.23
CA ASP A 122 -20.97 2.20 14.84
C ASP A 122 -21.70 3.28 14.04
N GLU A 123 -21.00 4.37 13.70
CA GLU A 123 -21.55 5.43 12.83
C GLU A 123 -21.95 4.90 11.44
N LEU A 124 -21.15 4.01 10.84
CA LEU A 124 -21.53 3.39 9.56
C LEU A 124 -22.78 2.52 9.70
N THR A 125 -22.94 1.84 10.83
CA THR A 125 -24.11 1.03 11.13
C THR A 125 -25.35 1.91 11.33
N GLU A 126 -25.22 3.04 12.01
CA GLU A 126 -26.28 4.04 12.16
C GLU A 126 -26.72 4.60 10.79
N MET A 127 -25.76 5.05 9.96
CA MET A 127 -26.03 5.52 8.60
C MET A 127 -26.72 4.46 7.73
N SER A 128 -26.43 3.17 7.96
CA SER A 128 -27.08 2.09 7.20
C SER A 128 -28.60 2.00 7.43
N GLY A 129 -29.11 2.60 8.51
CA GLY A 129 -30.56 2.68 8.80
C GLY A 129 -31.35 3.48 7.75
N GLU A 130 -30.67 4.38 7.02
CA GLU A 130 -31.25 5.16 5.92
C GLU A 130 -31.24 4.41 4.58
N MET A 131 -30.62 3.22 4.50
CA MET A 131 -30.58 2.44 3.26
C MET A 131 -31.91 1.74 2.97
N PRO A 132 -32.24 1.50 1.68
CA PRO A 132 -33.30 0.59 1.28
C PRO A 132 -33.10 -0.81 1.90
N PRO A 133 -34.18 -1.54 2.26
CA PRO A 133 -34.09 -2.80 3.02
C PRO A 133 -33.15 -3.84 2.41
N GLN A 134 -33.13 -3.97 1.08
CA GLN A 134 -32.26 -4.92 0.38
C GLN A 134 -30.78 -4.56 0.53
N LEU A 135 -30.41 -3.29 0.39
CA LEU A 135 -29.02 -2.83 0.51
C LEU A 135 -28.56 -2.83 1.97
N LYS A 136 -29.47 -2.53 2.91
CA LYS A 136 -29.20 -2.70 4.34
C LYS A 136 -28.86 -4.15 4.68
N GLN A 137 -29.60 -5.12 4.12
CA GLN A 137 -29.30 -6.54 4.34
C GLN A 137 -27.93 -6.94 3.77
N GLU A 138 -27.54 -6.43 2.60
CA GLU A 138 -26.19 -6.62 2.05
C GLU A 138 -25.12 -6.02 2.98
N PHE A 139 -25.37 -4.81 3.50
CA PHE A 139 -24.49 -4.12 4.44
C PHE A 139 -24.33 -4.90 5.76
N ASP A 140 -25.44 -5.32 6.39
CA ASP A 140 -25.43 -6.08 7.63
C ASP A 140 -24.67 -7.40 7.47
N SER A 141 -24.85 -8.08 6.32
CA SER A 141 -24.13 -9.32 6.00
C SER A 141 -22.63 -9.08 5.84
N MET A 142 -22.24 -7.99 5.17
CA MET A 142 -20.83 -7.58 5.06
C MET A 142 -20.26 -7.27 6.44
N MET A 143 -20.93 -6.46 7.26
CA MET A 143 -20.47 -6.06 8.59
C MET A 143 -20.32 -7.24 9.54
N SER A 144 -21.21 -8.24 9.48
CA SER A 144 -21.06 -9.49 10.24
C SER A 144 -19.73 -10.20 9.94
N ILE A 145 -19.32 -10.23 8.67
CA ILE A 145 -18.01 -10.79 8.27
C ILE A 145 -16.86 -9.90 8.78
N ILE A 146 -17.02 -8.58 8.75
CA ILE A 146 -16.00 -7.63 9.22
C ILE A 146 -15.76 -7.78 10.72
N TYR A 147 -16.80 -7.83 11.55
CA TYR A 147 -16.65 -8.02 13.00
C TYR A 147 -15.93 -9.33 13.34
N LYS A 148 -16.24 -10.42 12.63
CA LYS A 148 -15.50 -11.69 12.79
C LYS A 148 -14.02 -11.55 12.46
N LYS A 149 -13.67 -10.82 11.39
CA LYS A 149 -12.27 -10.55 11.02
C LYS A 149 -11.53 -9.69 12.06
N LEU A 150 -12.22 -8.73 12.67
CA LEU A 150 -11.67 -7.88 13.74
C LEU A 150 -11.40 -8.71 15.01
N SER A 151 -12.32 -9.61 15.34
CA SER A 151 -12.21 -10.53 16.48
C SER A 151 -11.36 -11.78 16.21
N HIS A 152 -10.72 -11.89 15.04
CA HIS A 152 -9.91 -13.05 14.62
C HIS A 152 -10.68 -14.38 14.61
N GLU A 153 -12.00 -14.33 14.39
CA GLU A 153 -12.85 -15.51 14.25
C GLU A 153 -12.75 -16.09 12.82
N PRO A 154 -12.87 -17.42 12.66
CA PRO A 154 -12.92 -18.04 11.34
C PRO A 154 -14.12 -17.57 10.52
N VAL A 155 -13.87 -17.17 9.27
CA VAL A 155 -14.90 -16.76 8.32
C VAL A 155 -14.89 -17.64 7.07
N ALA A 156 -16.07 -18.06 6.62
CA ALA A 156 -16.23 -18.68 5.30
C ALA A 156 -16.39 -17.56 4.27
N LEU A 157 -15.44 -17.47 3.33
CA LEU A 157 -15.49 -16.48 2.25
C LEU A 157 -15.81 -17.15 0.91
N PRO A 158 -16.56 -16.47 0.03
CA PRO A 158 -16.77 -16.97 -1.31
C PRO A 158 -15.46 -17.04 -2.09
N PHE A 159 -15.34 -18.04 -2.95
CA PHE A 159 -14.28 -18.11 -3.94
C PHE A 159 -14.50 -17.06 -5.04
N SER A 160 -13.43 -16.40 -5.46
CA SER A 160 -13.38 -15.55 -6.65
C SER A 160 -12.17 -15.93 -7.51
N ALA A 161 -12.41 -16.30 -8.77
CA ALA A 161 -11.34 -16.58 -9.72
C ALA A 161 -10.53 -15.30 -10.02
N LYS A 162 -11.20 -14.16 -10.15
CA LYS A 162 -10.56 -12.85 -10.32
C LYS A 162 -9.61 -12.50 -9.18
N GLU A 163 -10.04 -12.70 -7.93
CA GLU A 163 -9.19 -12.43 -6.76
C GLU A 163 -7.94 -13.34 -6.75
N PHE A 164 -8.10 -14.63 -7.04
CA PHE A 164 -6.98 -15.56 -7.14
C PHE A 164 -5.99 -15.17 -8.23
N GLN A 165 -6.49 -14.88 -9.43
CA GLN A 165 -5.67 -14.44 -10.58
C GLN A 165 -4.90 -13.15 -10.26
N TYR A 166 -5.56 -12.16 -9.65
CA TYR A 166 -4.92 -10.92 -9.25
C TYR A 166 -3.79 -11.15 -8.23
N LYS A 167 -4.04 -11.97 -7.20
CA LYS A 167 -3.02 -12.29 -6.19
C LYS A 167 -1.85 -13.07 -6.77
N LEU A 168 -2.12 -14.01 -7.69
CA LEU A 168 -1.09 -14.77 -8.38
C LEU A 168 -0.25 -13.85 -9.30
N GLN A 169 -0.89 -12.91 -10.00
CA GLN A 169 -0.21 -11.94 -10.86
C GLN A 169 0.74 -11.06 -10.05
N ARG A 170 0.29 -10.56 -8.88
CA ARG A 170 1.15 -9.78 -7.98
C ARG A 170 2.42 -10.54 -7.59
N ILE A 171 2.29 -11.82 -7.24
CA ILE A 171 3.45 -12.66 -6.91
C ILE A 171 4.37 -12.81 -8.13
N ALA A 172 3.80 -13.01 -9.33
CA ALA A 172 4.55 -13.09 -10.57
C ALA A 172 5.36 -11.82 -10.87
N ASP A 173 4.76 -10.65 -10.66
CA ASP A 173 5.40 -9.35 -10.88
C ASP A 173 6.55 -9.13 -9.89
N GLU A 174 6.36 -9.49 -8.61
CA GLU A 174 7.39 -9.40 -7.57
C GLU A 174 8.59 -10.34 -7.82
N VAL A 175 8.35 -11.53 -8.38
CA VAL A 175 9.41 -12.46 -8.76
C VAL A 175 10.13 -11.98 -10.02
N ALA A 176 9.40 -11.46 -11.01
CA ALA A 176 9.98 -10.90 -12.23
C ALA A 176 10.91 -9.72 -11.94
N ALA A 177 10.54 -8.85 -11.00
CA ALA A 177 11.37 -7.73 -10.56
C ALA A 177 12.73 -8.15 -9.95
N LYS A 178 12.87 -9.40 -9.52
CA LYS A 178 14.13 -9.96 -8.99
C LYS A 178 14.99 -10.63 -10.07
N ASN A 179 14.63 -10.49 -11.35
CA ASN A 179 15.31 -11.09 -12.51
C ASN A 179 15.41 -12.63 -12.46
N ASN A 180 14.45 -13.32 -11.81
CA ASN A 180 14.40 -14.78 -11.81
C ASN A 180 13.60 -15.31 -13.02
N THR A 181 14.28 -15.50 -14.15
CA THR A 181 13.66 -15.83 -15.44
C THR A 181 12.90 -17.16 -15.42
N SER A 182 13.43 -18.19 -14.74
CA SER A 182 12.81 -19.51 -14.69
C SER A 182 11.51 -19.51 -13.88
N GLU A 183 11.54 -18.94 -12.67
CA GLU A 183 10.34 -18.82 -11.83
C GLU A 183 9.27 -17.92 -12.45
N SER A 184 9.70 -16.82 -13.10
CA SER A 184 8.79 -15.94 -13.84
C SER A 184 8.07 -16.66 -14.97
N CYS A 185 8.77 -17.50 -15.75
CA CYS A 185 8.16 -18.32 -16.79
C CYS A 185 7.13 -19.31 -16.24
N THR A 186 7.44 -19.98 -15.13
CA THR A 186 6.50 -20.90 -14.45
C THR A 186 5.25 -20.16 -13.97
N LEU A 187 5.40 -19.00 -13.34
CA LEU A 187 4.28 -18.17 -12.87
C LEU A 187 3.39 -17.68 -14.01
N LYS A 188 3.98 -17.30 -15.16
CA LYS A 188 3.22 -16.95 -16.37
C LYS A 188 2.36 -18.13 -16.85
N ARG A 189 2.90 -19.36 -16.85
CA ARG A 189 2.13 -20.57 -17.21
C ARG A 189 1.01 -20.83 -16.21
N MET A 190 1.28 -20.73 -14.91
CA MET A 190 0.26 -20.85 -13.86
C MET A 190 -0.88 -19.85 -14.06
N LEU A 191 -0.56 -18.59 -14.40
CA LEU A 191 -1.56 -17.56 -14.71
C LEU A 191 -2.46 -17.93 -15.90
N GLN A 192 -1.90 -18.52 -16.96
CA GLN A 192 -2.71 -18.98 -18.09
C GLN A 192 -3.66 -20.11 -17.71
N ILE A 193 -3.25 -21.01 -16.82
CA ILE A 193 -4.12 -22.07 -16.28
C ILE A 193 -5.18 -21.45 -15.35
N ALA A 194 -4.80 -20.50 -14.50
CA ALA A 194 -5.70 -19.81 -13.58
C ALA A 194 -6.84 -19.07 -14.31
N LYS A 195 -6.64 -18.61 -15.55
CA LYS A 195 -7.70 -18.03 -16.39
C LYS A 195 -8.84 -18.99 -16.71
N LYS A 196 -8.60 -20.30 -16.63
CA LYS A 196 -9.60 -21.35 -16.86
C LYS A 196 -10.47 -21.61 -15.63
N LEU A 197 -10.17 -21.00 -14.47
CA LEU A 197 -10.97 -21.18 -13.25
C LEU A 197 -12.38 -20.62 -13.45
N PRO A 198 -13.43 -21.44 -13.24
CA PRO A 198 -14.80 -20.99 -13.46
C PRO A 198 -15.28 -20.09 -12.32
N GLU A 199 -15.84 -18.93 -12.67
CA GLU A 199 -16.52 -18.01 -11.75
C GLU A 199 -17.99 -18.43 -11.57
N LYS A 200 -18.61 -18.12 -10.42
CA LYS A 200 -20.07 -18.29 -10.30
C LYS A 200 -20.76 -17.15 -11.06
N THR A 201 -21.80 -17.48 -11.81
CA THR A 201 -22.68 -16.45 -12.39
C THR A 201 -23.68 -15.95 -11.34
N PRO A 202 -24.20 -14.70 -11.45
CA PRO A 202 -25.18 -14.16 -10.50
C PRO A 202 -26.43 -15.06 -10.34
N GLN A 203 -26.83 -15.76 -11.40
CA GLN A 203 -27.96 -16.71 -11.39
C GLN A 203 -27.68 -17.97 -10.53
N GLU A 204 -26.41 -18.31 -10.30
CA GLU A 204 -25.98 -19.47 -9.52
C GLU A 204 -25.85 -19.18 -8.01
N GLU A 205 -25.94 -17.92 -7.57
CA GLU A 205 -25.76 -17.54 -6.16
C GLU A 205 -26.93 -17.91 -5.24
N ASN A 206 -28.12 -18.17 -5.79
CA ASN A 206 -29.30 -18.51 -4.99
C ASN A 206 -29.10 -19.78 -4.13
N ASN A 207 -29.28 -19.72 -2.81
CA ASN A 207 -29.07 -20.88 -1.95
C ASN A 207 -29.99 -22.04 -2.35
N ALA A 208 -29.43 -23.26 -2.54
CA ALA A 208 -30.22 -24.44 -2.89
C ALA A 208 -31.33 -24.73 -1.86
N LYS A 209 -31.13 -24.29 -0.61
CA LYS A 209 -32.13 -24.37 0.48
C LYS A 209 -33.41 -23.58 0.18
N ASN A 210 -33.32 -22.50 -0.61
CA ASN A 210 -34.45 -21.63 -0.94
C ASN A 210 -35.25 -22.12 -2.15
N ILE A 211 -34.82 -23.20 -2.81
CA ILE A 211 -35.52 -23.77 -3.97
C ILE A 211 -36.60 -24.74 -3.48
N LYS A 212 -37.88 -24.41 -3.71
CA LYS A 212 -39.04 -25.24 -3.32
C LYS A 212 -39.07 -26.59 -4.07
N SER A 213 -38.72 -26.63 -5.35
CA SER A 213 -38.73 -27.85 -6.15
C SER A 213 -37.54 -28.78 -5.82
N LYS A 214 -37.83 -30.02 -5.39
CA LYS A 214 -36.83 -31.06 -5.08
C LYS A 214 -35.93 -31.38 -6.28
N ALA A 215 -36.49 -31.50 -7.48
CA ALA A 215 -35.73 -31.78 -8.69
C ALA A 215 -34.75 -30.63 -9.03
N LYS A 216 -35.22 -29.38 -8.98
CA LYS A 216 -34.37 -28.20 -9.20
C LYS A 216 -33.27 -28.08 -8.14
N ARG A 217 -33.59 -28.38 -6.87
CA ARG A 217 -32.62 -28.41 -5.76
C ARG A 217 -31.51 -29.43 -5.98
N ASN A 218 -31.86 -30.68 -6.32
CA ASN A 218 -30.88 -31.74 -6.57
C ASN A 218 -29.98 -31.43 -7.77
N LYS A 219 -30.56 -30.90 -8.86
CA LYS A 219 -29.79 -30.44 -10.03
C LYS A 219 -28.78 -29.36 -9.63
N LYS A 220 -29.20 -28.38 -8.81
CA LYS A 220 -28.31 -27.33 -8.31
C LYS A 220 -27.16 -27.88 -7.46
N ILE A 221 -27.45 -28.77 -6.50
CA ILE A 221 -26.43 -29.40 -5.66
C ILE A 221 -25.40 -30.16 -6.52
N LYS A 222 -25.85 -30.90 -7.55
CA LYS A 222 -24.96 -31.62 -8.47
C LYS A 222 -24.06 -30.65 -9.25
N ASN A 223 -24.62 -29.54 -9.74
CA ASN A 223 -23.88 -28.50 -10.44
C ASN A 223 -22.83 -27.82 -9.54
N ASP A 224 -23.21 -27.44 -8.31
CA ASP A 224 -22.29 -26.86 -7.32
C ASP A 224 -21.12 -27.81 -7.01
N LYS A 225 -21.39 -29.11 -6.81
CA LYS A 225 -20.34 -30.13 -6.60
C LYS A 225 -19.41 -30.24 -7.80
N SER A 226 -19.94 -30.25 -9.03
CA SER A 226 -19.14 -30.30 -10.25
C SER A 226 -18.25 -29.07 -10.39
N LEU A 227 -18.78 -27.88 -10.05
CA LEU A 227 -18.03 -26.62 -10.08
C LEU A 227 -16.89 -26.61 -9.06
N ILE A 228 -17.16 -27.05 -7.82
CA ILE A 228 -16.14 -27.20 -6.76
C ILE A 228 -15.02 -28.14 -7.24
N LYS A 229 -15.37 -29.29 -7.82
CA LYS A 229 -14.39 -30.25 -8.35
C LYS A 229 -13.52 -29.62 -9.43
N LYS A 230 -14.13 -28.98 -10.44
CA LYS A 230 -13.38 -28.30 -11.52
C LYS A 230 -12.40 -27.24 -10.97
N ARG A 231 -12.82 -26.45 -9.98
CA ARG A 231 -11.95 -25.45 -9.33
C ARG A 231 -10.78 -26.10 -8.60
N ALA A 232 -11.06 -27.16 -7.83
CA ALA A 232 -10.04 -27.89 -7.08
C ALA A 232 -9.02 -28.59 -8.01
N ASP A 233 -9.48 -29.16 -9.12
CA ASP A 233 -8.61 -29.82 -10.10
C ASP A 233 -7.64 -28.81 -10.73
N ILE A 234 -8.15 -27.63 -11.13
CA ILE A 234 -7.31 -26.55 -11.70
C ILE A 234 -6.32 -26.01 -10.65
N LEU A 235 -6.77 -25.78 -9.40
CA LEU A 235 -5.87 -25.34 -8.33
C LEU A 235 -4.78 -26.38 -8.07
N THR A 236 -5.12 -27.66 -8.05
CA THR A 236 -4.16 -28.75 -7.84
C THR A 236 -3.11 -28.80 -8.96
N GLN A 237 -3.50 -28.61 -10.22
CA GLN A 237 -2.55 -28.50 -11.34
C GLN A 237 -1.55 -27.35 -11.12
N ILE A 238 -2.03 -26.18 -10.68
CA ILE A 238 -1.18 -25.03 -10.38
C ILE A 238 -0.24 -25.31 -9.19
N GLU A 239 -0.74 -25.95 -8.14
CA GLU A 239 0.07 -26.32 -6.96
C GLU A 239 1.20 -27.30 -7.33
N ILE A 240 0.92 -28.31 -8.16
CA ILE A 240 1.92 -29.27 -8.66
C ILE A 240 3.04 -28.54 -9.41
N MET A 241 2.69 -27.62 -10.32
CA MET A 241 3.70 -26.83 -11.03
C MET A 241 4.59 -25.99 -10.09
N ALA A 242 4.06 -25.54 -8.95
CA ALA A 242 4.86 -24.81 -7.97
C ALA A 242 5.80 -25.76 -7.23
N ALA A 243 5.30 -26.92 -6.83
CA ALA A 243 6.05 -27.95 -6.10
C ALA A 243 7.21 -28.54 -6.91
N GLU A 244 7.06 -28.65 -8.23
CA GLU A 244 8.07 -29.17 -9.17
C GLU A 244 9.17 -28.16 -9.51
N THR A 245 9.12 -26.94 -8.95
CA THR A 245 10.08 -25.88 -9.23
C THR A 245 10.64 -25.27 -7.94
N ASN A 246 11.54 -24.29 -8.08
CA ASN A 246 12.08 -23.53 -6.94
C ASN A 246 11.00 -22.73 -6.18
N LEU A 247 9.79 -22.61 -6.74
CA LEU A 247 8.63 -21.98 -6.11
C LEU A 247 8.05 -22.80 -4.94
N LYS A 248 8.43 -24.07 -4.76
CA LYS A 248 7.92 -24.94 -3.69
C LYS A 248 8.03 -24.35 -2.28
N ASN A 249 9.03 -23.49 -2.06
CA ASN A 249 9.30 -22.85 -0.77
C ASN A 249 8.75 -21.41 -0.69
N ASN A 250 8.02 -20.95 -1.70
CA ASN A 250 7.46 -19.60 -1.72
C ASN A 250 6.27 -19.51 -0.77
N GLN A 251 6.48 -18.89 0.40
CA GLN A 251 5.47 -18.76 1.46
C GLN A 251 4.21 -18.00 1.01
N GLU A 252 4.34 -17.02 0.10
CA GLU A 252 3.17 -16.28 -0.41
C GLU A 252 2.29 -17.16 -1.30
N LEU A 253 2.88 -18.00 -2.16
CA LEU A 253 2.14 -18.98 -2.96
C LEU A 253 1.47 -20.02 -2.06
N THR A 254 2.20 -20.59 -1.10
CA THR A 254 1.62 -21.57 -0.15
C THR A 254 0.41 -20.99 0.58
N LYS A 255 0.51 -19.74 1.07
CA LYS A 255 -0.61 -19.06 1.72
C LYS A 255 -1.76 -18.81 0.74
N LEU A 256 -1.48 -18.38 -0.48
CA LEU A 256 -2.49 -18.16 -1.52
C LEU A 256 -3.26 -19.45 -1.84
N PHE A 257 -2.55 -20.57 -2.01
CA PHE A 257 -3.15 -21.87 -2.30
C PHE A 257 -4.03 -22.36 -1.14
N ALA A 258 -3.52 -22.31 0.10
CA ALA A 258 -4.29 -22.70 1.28
C ALA A 258 -5.58 -21.88 1.45
N GLN A 259 -5.50 -20.55 1.27
CA GLN A 259 -6.67 -19.67 1.31
C GLN A 259 -7.66 -19.96 0.18
N THR A 260 -7.16 -20.19 -1.04
CA THR A 260 -7.99 -20.47 -2.21
C THR A 260 -8.72 -21.80 -2.07
N ARG A 261 -8.02 -22.84 -1.61
CA ARG A 261 -8.58 -24.15 -1.31
C ARG A 261 -9.69 -24.03 -0.27
N SER A 262 -9.45 -23.30 0.82
CA SER A 262 -10.45 -23.05 1.85
C SER A 262 -11.71 -22.36 1.29
N LYS A 263 -11.54 -21.35 0.42
CA LYS A 263 -12.67 -20.68 -0.25
C LYS A 263 -13.43 -21.60 -1.22
N ILE A 264 -12.73 -22.47 -1.97
CA ILE A 264 -13.36 -23.44 -2.88
C ILE A 264 -14.27 -24.39 -2.09
N TYR A 265 -13.80 -24.88 -0.94
CA TYR A 265 -14.54 -25.82 -0.10
C TYR A 265 -15.41 -25.15 0.96
N SER A 266 -15.46 -23.81 1.01
CA SER A 266 -16.17 -23.03 2.05
C SER A 266 -15.75 -23.40 3.47
N ILE A 267 -14.48 -23.77 3.66
CA ILE A 267 -13.88 -24.06 4.96
C ILE A 267 -13.60 -22.71 5.65
N PRO A 268 -14.12 -22.47 6.86
CA PRO A 268 -13.84 -21.24 7.61
C PRO A 268 -12.34 -21.07 7.86
N ILE A 269 -11.83 -19.86 7.61
CA ILE A 269 -10.43 -19.50 7.84
C ILE A 269 -10.32 -18.17 8.57
N VAL A 270 -9.32 -18.05 9.45
CA VAL A 270 -8.99 -16.78 10.08
C VAL A 270 -8.29 -15.90 9.05
N ILE A 271 -8.89 -14.75 8.74
CA ILE A 271 -8.32 -13.76 7.83
C ILE A 271 -8.30 -12.41 8.57
N PRO A 272 -7.14 -11.73 8.64
CA PRO A 272 -7.06 -10.40 9.24
C PRO A 272 -7.96 -9.39 8.51
N PHE A 273 -8.50 -8.43 9.28
CA PHE A 273 -9.19 -7.29 8.70
C PHE A 273 -8.27 -6.53 7.74
N ASN A 274 -8.82 -6.13 6.58
CA ASN A 274 -8.12 -5.31 5.60
C ASN A 274 -8.98 -4.10 5.25
N ARG A 275 -8.52 -2.91 5.64
CA ARG A 275 -9.21 -1.63 5.45
C ARG A 275 -9.60 -1.38 3.99
N LYS A 276 -8.70 -1.64 3.03
CA LYS A 276 -9.00 -1.41 1.60
C LYS A 276 -10.07 -2.34 1.08
N SER A 277 -9.96 -3.64 1.41
CA SER A 277 -10.97 -4.61 1.03
C SER A 277 -12.32 -4.21 1.61
N PHE A 278 -12.36 -3.77 2.86
CA PHE A 278 -13.59 -3.25 3.47
C PHE A 278 -14.18 -2.06 2.72
N ILE A 279 -13.38 -1.01 2.45
CA ILE A 279 -13.84 0.17 1.72
C ILE A 279 -14.36 -0.22 0.32
N TYR A 280 -13.68 -1.14 -0.36
CA TYR A 280 -14.11 -1.64 -1.67
C TYR A 280 -15.44 -2.41 -1.60
N GLU A 281 -15.62 -3.29 -0.63
CA GLU A 281 -16.89 -4.00 -0.44
C GLU A 281 -18.02 -3.02 -0.06
N LEU A 282 -17.76 -2.04 0.81
CA LEU A 282 -18.71 -0.97 1.13
C LEU A 282 -19.09 -0.15 -0.11
N GLN A 283 -18.12 0.17 -0.97
CA GLN A 283 -18.35 0.88 -2.23
C GLN A 283 -19.25 0.10 -3.18
N LYS A 284 -19.14 -1.23 -3.26
CA LYS A 284 -20.05 -2.04 -4.09
C LYS A 284 -21.51 -1.92 -3.66
N ILE A 285 -21.75 -1.76 -2.36
CA ILE A 285 -23.11 -1.59 -1.81
C ILE A 285 -23.57 -0.15 -2.02
N THR A 286 -22.76 0.82 -1.57
CA THR A 286 -23.11 2.26 -1.62
C THR A 286 -23.22 2.81 -3.04
N ASN A 287 -22.51 2.26 -4.03
CA ASN A 287 -22.66 2.63 -5.44
C ASN A 287 -24.03 2.24 -6.03
N LYS A 288 -24.81 1.39 -5.35
CA LYS A 288 -26.19 1.03 -5.73
C LYS A 288 -27.23 1.96 -5.08
N LEU A 289 -26.83 2.85 -4.16
CA LEU A 289 -27.75 3.78 -3.51
C LEU A 289 -28.13 4.92 -4.47
N GLU A 290 -29.43 5.25 -4.50
CA GLU A 290 -29.92 6.45 -5.18
C GLU A 290 -29.50 7.72 -4.42
N ASP A 291 -29.46 7.67 -3.09
CA ASP A 291 -28.93 8.76 -2.26
C ASP A 291 -27.40 8.82 -2.35
N THR A 292 -26.94 9.62 -3.30
CA THR A 292 -25.51 9.88 -3.52
C THR A 292 -24.84 10.63 -2.38
N LYS A 293 -25.59 11.42 -1.57
CA LYS A 293 -25.04 12.12 -0.41
C LYS A 293 -24.76 11.14 0.72
N LEU A 294 -25.71 10.25 1.02
CA LEU A 294 -25.51 9.16 1.99
C LEU A 294 -24.36 8.26 1.56
N ALA A 295 -24.34 7.81 0.30
CA ALA A 295 -23.25 7.00 -0.25
C ALA A 295 -21.88 7.68 -0.05
N HIS A 296 -21.79 8.98 -0.35
CA HIS A 296 -20.56 9.74 -0.15
C HIS A 296 -20.15 9.82 1.32
N LYS A 297 -21.09 10.16 2.23
CA LYS A 297 -20.83 10.25 3.67
C LYS A 297 -20.29 8.93 4.24
N MET A 298 -20.91 7.81 3.89
CA MET A 298 -20.48 6.49 4.34
C MET A 298 -19.08 6.14 3.83
N VAL A 299 -18.80 6.38 2.56
CA VAL A 299 -17.45 6.15 2.02
C VAL A 299 -16.42 7.04 2.71
N GLN A 300 -16.70 8.33 2.93
CA GLN A 300 -15.79 9.23 3.65
C GLN A 300 -15.53 8.75 5.08
N LYS A 301 -16.56 8.31 5.79
CA LYS A 301 -16.44 7.74 7.14
C LYS A 301 -15.60 6.46 7.15
N ALA A 302 -15.78 5.56 6.20
CA ALA A 302 -14.92 4.37 6.08
C ALA A 302 -13.46 4.72 5.74
N VAL A 303 -13.24 5.78 4.96
CA VAL A 303 -11.89 6.28 4.64
C VAL A 303 -11.21 6.90 5.85
N SER A 304 -11.92 7.38 6.86
CA SER A 304 -11.31 7.87 8.10
C SER A 304 -10.79 6.75 9.03
N LEU A 305 -10.98 5.47 8.68
CA LEU A 305 -10.34 4.37 9.40
C LEU A 305 -8.81 4.55 9.42
N PRO A 306 -8.14 4.28 10.56
CA PRO A 306 -6.70 4.49 10.73
C PRO A 306 -5.88 3.70 9.71
N THR A 307 -4.75 4.27 9.29
CA THR A 307 -3.81 3.69 8.34
C THR A 307 -2.47 3.40 9.01
N SER A 308 -1.62 2.57 8.38
CA SER A 308 -0.27 2.34 8.91
C SER A 308 0.65 3.56 8.81
N HIS A 309 0.21 4.64 8.15
CA HIS A 309 0.99 5.86 7.94
C HIS A 309 0.69 6.96 8.96
N ASP A 310 -0.43 6.85 9.68
CA ASP A 310 -0.89 7.83 10.67
C ASP A 310 -1.22 7.21 12.04
N ASN A 311 -1.16 5.88 12.17
CA ASN A 311 -1.42 5.20 13.44
C ASN A 311 -0.47 4.02 13.69
N LEU A 312 0.21 4.03 14.85
CA LEU A 312 1.16 2.99 15.24
C LEU A 312 0.50 1.63 15.41
N SER A 313 -0.70 1.56 16.00
CA SER A 313 -1.41 0.30 16.17
C SER A 313 -1.81 -0.33 14.83
N ALA A 314 -2.24 0.50 13.86
CA ALA A 314 -2.49 0.04 12.50
C ALA A 314 -1.22 -0.44 11.79
N PHE A 315 -0.07 0.22 12.00
CA PHE A 315 1.23 -0.25 11.51
C PHE A 315 1.62 -1.60 12.12
N VAL A 316 1.49 -1.76 13.43
CA VAL A 316 1.79 -3.01 14.15
C VAL A 316 0.92 -4.14 13.60
N MET A 317 -0.40 -3.94 13.53
CA MET A 317 -1.34 -4.96 13.05
C MET A 317 -1.13 -5.34 11.58
N LYS A 318 -0.76 -4.38 10.72
CA LYS A 318 -0.35 -4.65 9.33
C LYS A 318 0.88 -5.55 9.26
N CYS A 319 1.77 -5.47 10.25
CA CYS A 319 3.06 -6.15 10.29
C CYS A 319 3.05 -7.49 11.05
N VAL A 320 1.96 -7.90 11.69
CA VAL A 320 1.90 -9.09 12.57
C VAL A 320 2.38 -10.38 11.90
N GLU A 321 2.03 -10.57 10.63
CA GLU A 321 2.40 -11.76 9.86
C GLU A 321 3.64 -11.56 8.99
N TYR A 322 4.32 -10.40 9.10
CA TYR A 322 5.46 -10.06 8.24
C TYR A 322 6.77 -10.60 8.80
N SER A 323 7.68 -10.95 7.88
CA SER A 323 9.06 -11.27 8.23
C SER A 323 9.78 -10.02 8.76
N SER A 324 10.87 -10.23 9.52
CA SER A 324 11.65 -9.11 10.04
C SER A 324 12.21 -8.22 8.93
N ASP A 325 12.59 -8.80 7.77
CA ASP A 325 12.99 -8.01 6.61
C ASP A 325 11.88 -7.13 6.05
N LYS A 326 10.64 -7.64 5.96
CA LYS A 326 9.51 -6.85 5.47
C LYS A 326 9.11 -5.76 6.47
N ILE A 327 9.15 -6.05 7.77
CA ILE A 327 8.90 -5.06 8.83
C ILE A 327 9.94 -3.94 8.76
N GLY A 328 11.22 -4.30 8.71
CA GLY A 328 12.31 -3.33 8.65
C GLY A 328 12.28 -2.50 7.37
N TYR A 329 11.96 -3.11 6.22
CA TYR A 329 11.71 -2.38 4.98
C TYR A 329 10.56 -1.37 5.14
N ASN A 330 9.41 -1.77 5.68
CA ASN A 330 8.28 -0.86 5.89
C ASN A 330 8.60 0.30 6.85
N MET A 331 9.48 0.07 7.83
CA MET A 331 9.96 1.09 8.76
C MET A 331 10.81 2.18 8.08
N VAL A 332 11.43 1.91 6.93
CA VAL A 332 12.36 2.88 6.30
C VAL A 332 11.95 3.32 4.90
N ALA A 333 11.18 2.49 4.18
CA ALA A 333 10.88 2.69 2.76
C ALA A 333 10.10 3.99 2.50
N GLY A 334 9.25 4.43 3.43
CA GLY A 334 8.57 5.72 3.32
C GLY A 334 9.53 6.92 3.30
N SER A 335 10.72 6.77 3.89
CA SER A 335 11.75 7.82 3.95
C SER A 335 12.73 7.76 2.78
N ALA A 336 12.61 6.76 1.90
CA ALA A 336 13.42 6.64 0.71
C ALA A 336 13.20 7.83 -0.23
N GLY A 337 14.26 8.29 -0.87
CA GLY A 337 14.17 9.32 -1.89
C GLY A 337 13.33 8.86 -3.08
N SER A 338 12.51 9.77 -3.57
CA SER A 338 11.63 9.60 -4.72
C SER A 338 11.65 10.85 -5.58
N ILE A 339 11.21 10.70 -6.83
CA ILE A 339 11.06 11.79 -7.77
C ILE A 339 9.57 11.99 -7.97
N ASP A 340 9.09 13.19 -7.69
CA ASP A 340 7.69 13.58 -7.84
C ASP A 340 7.52 14.44 -9.09
N HIS A 341 6.50 14.12 -9.89
CA HIS A 341 6.05 14.94 -11.00
C HIS A 341 5.23 16.12 -10.44
N LEU A 342 5.82 17.32 -10.45
CA LEU A 342 5.22 18.55 -9.93
C LEU A 342 3.86 18.85 -10.60
N ILE A 343 3.74 18.60 -11.90
CA ILE A 343 2.46 18.39 -12.59
C ILE A 343 2.29 16.88 -12.75
N PRO A 344 1.25 16.26 -12.16
CA PRO A 344 1.07 14.83 -12.26
C PRO A 344 0.89 14.35 -13.71
N PHE A 345 1.40 13.15 -14.03
CA PHE A 345 1.36 12.60 -15.39
C PHE A 345 -0.06 12.53 -15.96
N VAL A 346 -1.05 12.11 -15.15
CA VAL A 346 -2.47 12.04 -15.56
C VAL A 346 -3.07 13.41 -15.91
N LYS A 347 -2.37 14.50 -15.60
CA LYS A 347 -2.72 15.88 -15.94
C LYS A 347 -1.77 16.45 -17.00
N ASN A 348 -1.26 15.57 -17.88
CA ASN A 348 -0.33 15.91 -18.96
C ASN A 348 1.01 16.50 -18.46
N GLY A 349 1.43 16.12 -17.25
CA GLY A 349 2.77 16.42 -16.76
C GLY A 349 3.85 15.77 -17.62
N LYS A 350 4.84 16.56 -18.06
CA LYS A 350 5.95 16.04 -18.87
C LYS A 350 6.89 15.18 -18.03
N ASP A 351 7.44 14.13 -18.64
CA ASP A 351 8.45 13.26 -18.04
C ASP A 351 9.86 13.81 -18.27
N ASN A 352 10.19 14.93 -17.63
CA ASN A 352 11.50 15.57 -17.75
C ASN A 352 11.90 16.37 -16.50
N LEU A 353 13.18 16.76 -16.43
CA LEU A 353 13.77 17.49 -15.30
C LEU A 353 13.02 18.77 -14.91
N GLN A 354 12.34 19.44 -15.85
CA GLN A 354 11.61 20.70 -15.59
C GLN A 354 10.28 20.50 -14.83
N ASN A 355 9.88 19.25 -14.64
CA ASN A 355 8.66 18.87 -13.95
C ASN A 355 8.94 17.98 -12.73
N TYR A 356 10.20 17.88 -12.29
CA TYR A 356 10.58 17.03 -11.17
C TYR A 356 10.92 17.83 -9.93
N GLY A 357 10.53 17.30 -8.78
CA GLY A 357 11.05 17.64 -7.46
C GLY A 357 11.49 16.39 -6.73
N ILE A 358 12.37 16.54 -5.74
CA ILE A 358 12.78 15.42 -4.88
C ILE A 358 11.86 15.40 -3.66
N SER A 359 11.30 14.23 -3.35
CA SER A 359 10.47 14.03 -2.16
C SER A 359 10.82 12.68 -1.53
N SER A 360 10.30 12.42 -0.33
CA SER A 360 10.28 11.04 0.17
C SER A 360 9.20 10.22 -0.54
N ALA A 361 9.34 8.91 -0.55
CA ALA A 361 8.34 7.98 -1.10
C ALA A 361 6.99 8.10 -0.37
N TYR A 362 7.01 8.41 0.93
CA TYR A 362 5.81 8.69 1.71
C TYR A 362 5.03 9.85 1.12
N TYR A 363 5.63 11.03 0.98
CA TYR A 363 4.90 12.21 0.52
C TYR A 363 4.57 12.16 -0.97
N ASN A 364 5.38 11.49 -1.79
CA ASN A 364 5.02 11.25 -3.19
C ASN A 364 3.71 10.42 -3.27
N SER A 365 3.65 9.33 -2.50
CA SER A 365 2.45 8.47 -2.41
C SER A 365 1.25 9.20 -1.80
N GLU A 366 1.46 10.00 -0.75
CA GLU A 366 0.41 10.78 -0.08
C GLU A 366 -0.20 11.82 -1.02
N ARG A 367 0.65 12.56 -1.76
CA ARG A 367 0.21 13.57 -2.71
C ARG A 367 -0.58 12.93 -3.85
N ALA A 368 -0.11 11.78 -4.34
CA ALA A 368 -0.69 11.06 -5.47
C ALA A 368 -0.90 12.00 -6.68
N GLN A 369 -2.16 12.30 -7.04
CA GLN A 369 -2.51 13.13 -8.19
C GLN A 369 -2.98 14.55 -7.80
N ARG A 370 -2.79 14.92 -6.53
CA ARG A 370 -3.19 16.22 -5.98
C ARG A 370 -2.36 17.34 -6.64
N PRO A 371 -3.00 18.39 -7.20
CA PRO A 371 -2.27 19.57 -7.70
C PRO A 371 -1.39 20.19 -6.63
N MET A 372 -0.27 20.80 -7.04
CA MET A 372 0.64 21.47 -6.10
C MET A 372 -0.06 22.57 -5.30
N GLN A 373 -0.94 23.36 -5.92
CA GLN A 373 -1.75 24.37 -5.23
C GLN A 373 -2.53 23.79 -4.03
N GLN A 374 -3.15 22.62 -4.21
CA GLN A 374 -3.87 21.93 -3.13
C GLN A 374 -2.91 21.31 -2.10
N GLN A 375 -1.75 20.84 -2.56
CA GLN A 375 -0.70 20.32 -1.67
C GLN A 375 -0.18 21.42 -0.73
N LEU A 376 0.12 22.60 -1.26
CA LEU A 376 0.60 23.77 -0.51
C LEU A 376 -0.45 24.26 0.50
N LYS A 377 -1.74 24.20 0.16
CA LYS A 377 -2.83 24.50 1.12
C LYS A 377 -2.93 23.47 2.24
N LYS A 378 -2.74 22.18 1.92
CA LYS A 378 -2.79 21.08 2.90
C LYS A 378 -1.55 21.05 3.82
N TYR A 379 -0.39 21.38 3.28
CA TYR A 379 0.89 21.36 3.98
C TYR A 379 1.65 22.69 3.80
N PRO A 380 1.26 23.76 4.51
CA PRO A 380 1.89 25.08 4.40
C PRO A 380 3.39 25.11 4.72
N GLN A 381 3.90 24.16 5.50
CA GLN A 381 5.34 24.01 5.74
C GLN A 381 6.15 23.70 4.48
N THR A 382 5.49 23.25 3.41
CA THR A 382 6.12 22.97 2.11
C THR A 382 6.84 24.21 1.56
N TYR A 383 6.38 25.43 1.87
CA TYR A 383 7.04 26.66 1.46
C TYR A 383 8.48 26.75 2.00
N GLU A 384 8.64 26.58 3.31
CA GLU A 384 9.95 26.56 3.98
C GLU A 384 10.79 25.36 3.53
N ASN A 385 10.17 24.19 3.40
CA ASN A 385 10.88 22.96 3.05
C ASN A 385 11.38 22.94 1.59
N CYS A 386 10.67 23.60 0.68
CA CYS A 386 11.17 23.84 -0.67
C CYS A 386 12.42 24.74 -0.66
N GLN A 387 12.47 25.76 0.22
CA GLN A 387 13.67 26.59 0.37
C GLN A 387 14.84 25.76 0.88
N LYS A 388 14.65 24.92 1.90
CA LYS A 388 15.70 23.99 2.39
C LYS A 388 16.25 23.11 1.28
N GLN A 389 15.37 22.59 0.41
CA GLN A 389 15.80 21.81 -0.74
C GLN A 389 16.61 22.67 -1.73
N VAL A 390 16.15 23.87 -2.07
CA VAL A 390 16.87 24.80 -2.98
C VAL A 390 18.23 25.20 -2.41
N ASP A 391 18.32 25.54 -1.13
CA ASP A 391 19.57 25.88 -0.46
C ASP A 391 20.57 24.73 -0.58
N ARG A 392 20.13 23.49 -0.32
CA ARG A 392 20.98 22.31 -0.46
C ARG A 392 21.41 22.07 -1.91
N LEU A 393 20.52 22.29 -2.88
CA LEU A 393 20.86 22.18 -4.31
C LEU A 393 21.92 23.23 -4.71
N ILE A 394 21.82 24.45 -4.18
CA ILE A 394 22.80 25.52 -4.42
C ILE A 394 24.15 25.15 -3.82
N GLU A 395 24.20 24.63 -2.60
CA GLU A 395 25.44 24.14 -1.97
C GLU A 395 26.12 23.07 -2.84
N LEU A 396 25.37 22.07 -3.29
CA LEU A 396 25.87 20.97 -4.12
C LEU A 396 26.22 21.41 -5.55
N TYR A 397 25.63 22.48 -6.06
CA TYR A 397 26.09 23.08 -7.30
C TYR A 397 27.44 23.79 -7.07
N ASN A 398 27.51 24.61 -6.02
CA ASN A 398 28.67 25.44 -5.70
C ASN A 398 29.92 24.63 -5.32
N ASP A 399 29.76 23.41 -4.81
CA ASP A 399 30.85 22.48 -4.47
C ASP A 399 31.28 21.58 -5.64
N GLY A 400 30.63 21.69 -6.80
CA GLY A 400 30.94 20.92 -8.01
C GLY A 400 30.26 19.56 -8.12
N THR A 401 29.42 19.15 -7.16
CA THR A 401 28.67 17.88 -7.21
C THR A 401 27.79 17.78 -8.45
N PHE A 402 27.12 18.86 -8.86
CA PHE A 402 26.30 18.88 -10.07
C PHE A 402 27.10 18.48 -11.33
N LYS A 403 28.32 19.01 -11.48
CA LYS A 403 29.22 18.65 -12.58
C LYS A 403 29.60 17.17 -12.54
N LYS A 404 29.87 16.63 -11.35
CA LYS A 404 30.23 15.21 -11.14
C LYS A 404 29.11 14.26 -11.55
N ILE A 405 27.85 14.61 -11.31
CA ILE A 405 26.69 13.75 -11.58
C ILE A 405 25.96 14.07 -12.90
N GLY A 406 26.47 15.03 -13.68
CA GLY A 406 25.86 15.44 -14.95
C GLY A 406 24.53 16.20 -14.81
N LEU A 407 24.27 16.84 -13.67
CA LEU A 407 23.05 17.63 -13.47
C LEU A 407 23.29 19.10 -13.85
N PRO A 408 22.49 19.70 -14.75
CA PRO A 408 22.72 21.05 -15.19
C PRO A 408 22.23 22.09 -14.17
N LYS A 409 22.94 23.23 -14.07
CA LYS A 409 22.59 24.38 -13.23
C LYS A 409 21.12 24.81 -13.40
N HIS A 410 20.64 24.84 -14.65
CA HIS A 410 19.30 25.32 -14.98
C HIS A 410 18.18 24.49 -14.34
N TYR A 411 18.48 23.30 -13.79
CA TYR A 411 17.51 22.56 -12.97
C TYR A 411 17.01 23.40 -11.79
N ILE A 412 17.91 24.08 -11.06
CA ILE A 412 17.56 24.88 -9.86
C ILE A 412 16.61 26.02 -10.25
N THR A 413 16.96 26.78 -11.28
CA THR A 413 16.15 27.91 -11.76
C THR A 413 14.80 27.44 -12.33
N ASN A 414 14.77 26.29 -13.01
CA ASN A 414 13.53 25.72 -13.53
C ASN A 414 12.61 25.23 -12.42
N PHE A 415 13.16 24.57 -11.39
CA PHE A 415 12.40 24.14 -10.22
C PHE A 415 11.75 25.34 -9.53
N VAL A 416 12.53 26.41 -9.26
CA VAL A 416 12.05 27.65 -8.65
C VAL A 416 10.91 28.27 -9.46
N ARG A 417 11.12 28.48 -10.76
CA ARG A 417 10.08 29.04 -11.65
C ARG A 417 8.84 28.16 -11.70
N ARG A 418 9.01 26.83 -11.77
CA ARG A 418 7.90 25.89 -11.82
C ARG A 418 7.08 25.94 -10.54
N MET A 419 7.71 25.93 -9.38
CA MET A 419 7.01 25.99 -8.10
C MET A 419 6.24 27.29 -7.94
N TYR A 420 6.85 28.44 -8.27
CA TYR A 420 6.16 29.73 -8.30
C TYR A 420 4.88 29.68 -9.15
N ASN A 421 4.98 29.15 -10.38
CA ASN A 421 3.84 29.06 -11.31
C ASN A 421 2.74 28.11 -10.82
N LEU A 422 3.11 27.04 -10.10
CA LEU A 422 2.17 26.04 -9.58
C LEU A 422 1.54 26.41 -8.22
N SER A 423 2.06 27.45 -7.56
CA SER A 423 1.51 27.97 -6.31
C SER A 423 0.20 28.72 -6.49
N PRO A 424 -0.61 28.86 -5.42
CA PRO A 424 -1.75 29.76 -5.41
C PRO A 424 -1.37 31.20 -5.81
N GLU A 425 -2.24 31.88 -6.54
CA GLU A 425 -2.02 33.28 -6.98
C GLU A 425 -1.91 34.25 -5.80
N ASP A 426 -2.72 34.01 -4.78
CA ASP A 426 -2.80 34.75 -3.52
C ASP A 426 -1.66 34.44 -2.54
N ASN A 427 -0.86 33.40 -2.83
CA ASN A 427 0.27 32.99 -1.99
C ASN A 427 1.33 32.27 -2.83
N ARG A 428 2.06 33.05 -3.64
CA ARG A 428 3.10 32.49 -4.54
C ARG A 428 4.30 32.00 -3.74
N LEU A 429 4.82 30.82 -4.07
CA LEU A 429 6.04 30.27 -3.48
C LEU A 429 7.25 30.91 -4.14
N ILE A 430 7.89 31.84 -3.42
CA ILE A 430 9.08 32.57 -3.85
C ILE A 430 10.30 31.96 -3.19
N LEU A 431 11.21 31.39 -3.99
CA LEU A 431 12.43 30.74 -3.50
C LEU A 431 13.64 31.61 -3.80
N ASN A 432 14.48 31.83 -2.79
CA ASN A 432 15.72 32.60 -2.91
C ASN A 432 16.81 31.73 -3.56
N ILE A 433 17.50 32.29 -4.55
CA ILE A 433 18.64 31.65 -5.24
C ILE A 433 19.88 32.55 -5.30
N ASP A 434 19.98 33.58 -4.47
CA ASP A 434 21.04 34.61 -4.53
C ASP A 434 22.45 34.02 -4.29
N LYS A 435 22.51 32.91 -3.55
CA LYS A 435 23.74 32.17 -3.27
C LYS A 435 24.22 31.28 -4.44
N LEU A 436 23.45 31.20 -5.53
CA LEU A 436 23.79 30.39 -6.70
C LEU A 436 24.90 31.08 -7.50
N LYS A 437 26.11 30.53 -7.48
CA LYS A 437 27.25 31.08 -8.22
C LYS A 437 26.95 31.15 -9.73
N GLN A 438 27.46 32.20 -10.39
CA GLN A 438 27.29 32.40 -11.83
C GLN A 438 27.95 31.27 -12.63
#